data_AF-W1YUT8-F1
#
_entry.id   AF-W1YUT8-F1
#
_cell.length_a   1.000
_cell.length_b   1.000
_cell.length_c   1.000
_cell.angle_alpha   90.00
_cell.angle_beta   90.00
_cell.angle_gamma   90.00
#
_symmetry.space_group_name_H-M   'P 1'
#
loop_
_entity.id
_entity.type
_entity.pdbx_description
1 polymer ?
#
loop_
_entity_poly.entity_id
_entity_poly.type
_entity_poly.pdbx_seq_one_letter_code
_entity_poly.pdbx_strand_id
1 'polypeptide(L)'
;LNNLPENAEATKSVVQATLTEGAIGYRKFAVISGEKAMAVLRLQDGSHPPFGAEVKNDNQQQVGLVDDEGNVYLAGVKPGEHVG
;
A
#
# COMPACT_ATOMS: atom_id res chain seq x y z
N LEU A 1 16.75 -16.47 -11.70
CA LEU A 1 17.38 -15.57 -10.71
C LEU A 1 16.40 -14.42 -10.47
N ASN A 2 15.70 -14.43 -9.34
CA ASN A 2 14.65 -13.47 -8.99
C ASN A 2 15.28 -12.15 -8.53
N ASN A 3 15.29 -11.14 -9.40
CA ASN A 3 15.73 -9.79 -9.07
C ASN A 3 14.54 -8.96 -8.57
N LEU A 4 14.05 -9.29 -7.37
CA LEU A 4 13.10 -8.44 -6.68
C LEU A 4 13.83 -7.82 -5.47
N PRO A 5 13.93 -6.48 -5.37
CA PRO A 5 14.49 -5.84 -4.17
C PRO A 5 13.61 -6.14 -2.95
N GLU A 6 14.18 -6.11 -1.75
CA GLU A 6 13.57 -6.53 -0.47
C GLU A 6 12.24 -5.84 -0.10
N ASN A 7 11.83 -4.84 -0.88
CA ASN A 7 10.75 -3.90 -0.59
C ASN A 7 9.57 -4.04 -1.56
N ALA A 8 9.49 -5.13 -2.33
CA ALA A 8 8.45 -5.33 -3.33
C ALA A 8 7.66 -6.62 -3.07
N GLU A 9 6.36 -6.48 -2.79
CA GLU A 9 5.41 -7.59 -2.79
C GLU A 9 4.59 -7.58 -4.09
N ALA A 10 4.58 -8.71 -4.79
CA ALA A 10 3.85 -8.88 -6.04
C ALA A 10 2.47 -9.49 -5.79
N THR A 11 1.43 -8.67 -5.70
CA THR A 11 0.05 -9.15 -5.55
C THR A 11 -0.56 -9.52 -6.90
N LYS A 12 -0.36 -10.79 -7.31
CA LYS A 12 -1.29 -11.68 -8.05
C LYS A 12 -0.56 -12.60 -9.05
N SER A 13 -0.59 -13.89 -8.75
CA SER A 13 -0.20 -14.98 -9.66
C SER A 13 -1.33 -15.27 -10.66
N VAL A 14 -0.98 -15.19 -11.94
CA VAL A 14 -1.73 -15.62 -13.14
C VAL A 14 -2.88 -14.71 -13.61
N VAL A 15 -2.65 -14.03 -14.74
CA VAL A 15 -3.71 -13.56 -15.64
C VAL A 15 -3.41 -14.10 -17.03
N GLN A 16 -4.29 -14.95 -17.54
CA GLN A 16 -4.25 -15.41 -18.93
C GLN A 16 -4.71 -14.24 -19.81
N ALA A 17 -3.79 -13.67 -20.59
CA ALA A 17 -4.08 -12.61 -21.54
C ALA A 17 -3.84 -13.14 -22.96
N THR A 18 -4.84 -13.05 -23.84
CA THR A 18 -4.68 -13.28 -25.27
C THR A 18 -4.09 -12.02 -25.88
N LEU A 19 -2.76 -11.90 -25.89
CA LEU A 19 -2.05 -10.83 -26.60
C LEU A 19 -2.15 -11.11 -28.11
N THR A 20 -2.75 -10.21 -28.88
CA THR A 20 -2.64 -10.22 -30.35
C THR A 20 -1.26 -9.66 -30.73
N GLU A 21 -0.64 -10.18 -31.81
CA GLU A 21 0.62 -9.65 -32.32
C GLU A 21 0.55 -8.13 -32.54
N GLY A 22 1.48 -7.38 -31.93
CA GLY A 22 1.64 -5.93 -32.14
C GLY A 22 1.14 -4.99 -31.04
N ALA A 23 0.49 -5.47 -29.97
CA ALA A 23 0.04 -4.60 -28.89
C ALA A 23 1.16 -4.30 -27.86
N ILE A 24 1.54 -3.02 -27.70
CA ILE A 24 2.33 -2.56 -26.54
C ILE A 24 1.35 -2.16 -25.44
N GLY A 25 1.10 -3.07 -24.51
CA GLY A 25 0.28 -2.80 -23.32
C GLY A 25 1.07 -2.01 -22.27
N TYR A 26 0.77 -0.72 -22.11
CA TYR A 26 1.33 0.09 -21.04
C TYR A 26 0.67 -0.27 -19.71
N ARG A 27 1.33 -1.12 -18.89
CA ARG A 27 0.83 -1.51 -17.57
C ARG A 27 1.61 -0.79 -16.48
N LYS A 28 1.04 0.30 -15.97
CA LYS A 28 1.58 1.02 -14.81
C LYS A 28 1.25 0.20 -13.56
N PHE A 29 2.22 -0.55 -13.05
CA PHE A 29 2.11 -1.15 -11.73
C PHE A 29 2.27 -0.02 -10.71
N ALA A 30 1.26 0.19 -9.86
CA ALA A 30 1.41 1.04 -8.69
C ALA A 30 2.32 0.32 -7.70
N VAL A 31 3.63 0.38 -7.92
CA VAL A 31 4.61 -0.10 -6.95
C VAL A 31 4.55 0.89 -5.80
N ILE A 32 4.07 0.47 -4.63
CA ILE A 32 4.16 1.28 -3.43
C ILE A 32 5.62 1.18 -2.95
N SER A 33 6.46 2.08 -3.43
CA SER A 33 7.87 2.16 -3.07
C SER A 33 8.03 2.98 -1.79
N GLY A 34 8.53 2.39 -0.71
CA GLY A 34 8.79 3.08 0.55
C GLY A 34 9.07 2.09 1.68
N GLU A 35 9.18 2.59 2.90
CA GLU A 35 9.47 1.79 4.08
C GLU A 35 8.22 1.09 4.62
N LYS A 36 8.43 0.04 5.41
CA LYS A 36 7.40 -0.67 6.16
C LYS A 36 7.47 -0.20 7.61
N ALA A 37 6.36 0.30 8.13
CA ALA A 37 6.28 0.83 9.49
C ALA A 37 5.02 0.35 10.20
N MET A 38 5.06 0.36 11.54
CA MET A 38 3.91 0.08 12.39
C MET A 38 3.64 1.30 13.26
N ALA A 39 2.39 1.72 13.33
CA ALA A 39 1.97 2.89 14.11
C ALA A 39 0.65 2.61 14.82
N VAL A 40 0.32 3.44 15.81
CA VAL A 40 -0.98 3.44 16.50
C VAL A 40 -1.63 4.79 16.25
N LEU A 41 -2.85 4.80 15.70
CA LEU A 41 -3.57 6.02 15.37
C LEU A 41 -4.52 6.42 16.49
N ARG A 42 -4.53 7.72 16.83
CA ARG A 42 -5.48 8.31 17.77
C ARG A 42 -6.16 9.52 17.13
N LEU A 43 -7.48 9.59 17.28
CA LEU A 43 -8.29 10.73 16.91
C LEU A 43 -8.06 11.88 17.90
N GLN A 44 -8.53 13.08 17.56
CA GLN A 44 -8.36 14.28 18.40
C GLN A 44 -9.04 14.13 19.78
N ASP A 45 -10.07 13.29 19.88
CA ASP A 45 -10.76 12.96 21.12
C ASP A 45 -10.06 11.86 21.95
N GLY A 46 -8.93 11.33 21.47
CA GLY A 46 -8.14 10.29 22.11
C GLY A 46 -8.58 8.85 21.81
N SER A 47 -9.71 8.67 21.10
CA SER A 47 -10.19 7.35 20.66
C SER A 47 -9.37 6.83 19.45
N HIS A 48 -9.53 5.56 19.11
CA HIS A 48 -8.90 4.97 17.93
C HIS A 48 -9.85 5.03 16.73
N PRO A 49 -9.34 5.17 15.49
CA PRO A 49 -10.15 4.95 14.29
C PRO A 49 -10.79 3.55 14.31
N PRO A 50 -11.96 3.37 13.67
CA PRO A 50 -12.63 2.09 13.66
C PRO A 50 -11.84 1.03 12.88
N PHE A 51 -12.04 -0.23 13.25
CA PHE A 51 -11.54 -1.37 12.49
C PHE A 51 -11.91 -1.24 11.01
N GLY A 52 -10.93 -1.48 10.13
CA GLY A 52 -11.11 -1.41 8.69
C GLY A 52 -11.02 0.01 8.13
N ALA A 53 -10.71 1.04 8.93
CA ALA A 53 -10.41 2.36 8.39
C ALA A 53 -9.20 2.29 7.45
N GLU A 54 -9.34 2.89 6.27
CA GLU A 54 -8.26 3.00 5.29
C GLU A 54 -7.35 4.16 5.65
N VAL A 55 -6.04 3.93 5.65
CA VAL A 55 -5.06 5.00 5.74
C VAL A 55 -4.52 5.29 4.36
N LYS A 56 -4.59 6.56 3.95
CA LYS A 56 -4.14 7.01 2.63
C LYS A 56 -3.00 8.00 2.74
N ASN A 57 -2.13 8.00 1.73
CA ASN A 57 -1.14 9.07 1.57
C ASN A 57 -1.70 10.24 0.76
N ASP A 58 -0.88 11.28 0.59
CA ASP A 58 -1.23 12.47 -0.20
C ASP A 58 -1.60 12.15 -1.66
N ASN A 59 -1.09 11.03 -2.20
CA ASN A 59 -1.43 10.53 -3.54
C ASN A 59 -2.76 9.75 -3.57
N GLN A 60 -3.53 9.73 -2.48
CA GLN A 60 -4.77 8.97 -2.30
C GLN A 60 -4.59 7.45 -2.45
N GLN A 61 -3.36 6.96 -2.30
CA GLN A 61 -3.07 5.55 -2.32
C GLN A 61 -3.28 4.98 -0.92
N GLN A 62 -3.99 3.86 -0.83
CA GLN A 62 -4.09 3.13 0.43
C GLN A 62 -2.72 2.57 0.79
N VAL A 63 -2.25 2.94 1.99
CA VAL A 63 -0.95 2.52 2.54
C VAL A 63 -1.11 1.67 3.80
N GLY A 64 -2.31 1.58 4.37
CA GLY A 64 -2.58 0.73 5.53
C GLY A 64 -4.08 0.51 5.79
N LEU A 65 -4.36 -0.40 6.74
CA LEU A 65 -5.67 -0.68 7.30
C LEU A 65 -5.56 -0.70 8.82
N VAL A 66 -6.53 -0.10 9.52
CA VAL A 66 -6.56 -0.03 10.99
C VAL A 66 -7.24 -1.27 11.58
N ASP A 67 -6.65 -1.83 12.63
CA ASP A 67 -7.24 -2.92 13.41
C ASP A 67 -8.15 -2.41 14.56
N ASP A 68 -8.61 -3.32 15.42
CA ASP A 68 -9.53 -3.02 16.53
C ASP A 68 -8.89 -2.24 17.68
N GLU A 69 -7.55 -2.23 17.78
CA GLU A 69 -6.81 -1.47 18.79
C GLU A 69 -6.23 -0.15 18.24
N GLY A 70 -6.53 0.19 16.98
CA GLY A 70 -6.00 1.37 16.32
C GLY A 70 -4.59 1.18 15.76
N ASN A 71 -4.05 -0.05 15.74
CA ASN A 71 -2.78 -0.32 15.10
C ASN A 71 -2.95 -0.29 13.59
N VAL A 72 -1.92 0.19 12.90
CA VAL A 72 -1.84 0.18 11.44
C VAL A 72 -0.48 -0.30 10.98
N TYR A 73 -0.49 -1.20 10.01
CA TYR A 73 0.67 -1.55 9.22
C TYR A 73 0.72 -0.66 7.98
N LEU A 74 1.76 0.16 7.89
CA LEU A 74 1.99 1.09 6.78
C LEU A 74 3.01 0.47 5.83
N ALA A 75 2.61 0.29 4.57
CA ALA A 75 3.48 -0.18 3.51
C ALA A 75 3.74 0.94 2.50
N GLY A 76 5.02 1.16 2.20
CA GLY A 76 5.44 2.05 1.13
C GLY A 76 5.26 3.54 1.43
N VAL A 77 5.32 3.89 2.71
CA VAL A 77 5.40 5.27 3.19
C VAL A 77 6.81 5.82 3.04
N LYS A 78 6.95 7.11 2.71
CA LYS A 78 8.25 7.80 2.69
C LYS A 78 8.44 8.59 3.99
N PRO A 79 9.68 8.67 4.53
CA PRO A 79 9.96 9.53 5.67
C PRO A 79 9.48 10.96 5.43
N GLY A 80 8.63 11.49 6.32
CA GLY A 80 8.04 12.82 6.22
C GLY A 80 6.77 12.95 5.37
N GLU A 81 6.25 11.84 4.82
CA GLU A 81 4.97 11.80 4.12
C GLU A 81 3.79 11.86 5.12
N HIS A 82 2.75 12.60 4.77
CA HIS A 82 1.56 12.71 5.60
C HIS A 82 0.60 11.56 5.26
N VAL A 83 0.04 10.95 6.30
CA VAL A 83 -0.95 9.88 6.18
C VAL A 83 -2.11 10.16 7.12
N GLY A 84 -3.33 9.86 6.68
CA GLY A 84 -4.56 10.12 7.43
C GLY A 84 -5.76 9.38 6.88
#